data_AF-A0A1H7TAR1-F1
#
_entry.id   AF-A0A1H7TAR1-F1
#
_cell.length_a   1.000
_cell.length_b   1.000
_cell.length_c   1.000
_cell.angle_alpha   90.00
_cell.angle_beta   90.00
_cell.angle_gamma   90.00
#
_symmetry.space_group_name_H-M   'P 1'
#
loop_
_entity.id
_entity.type
_entity.pdbx_description
1 polymer ?
#
loop_
_entity_poly.entity_id
_entity_poly.type
_entity_poly.pdbx_seq_one_letter_code
_entity_poly.pdbx_strand_id
1 'polypeptide(L)'
;MMELTKITLTSGATYIVNHTPEDVYQRVTHSDGKPKNHIHLFTLENGSEMYINATYILSIEKVRSHNREETIRDDMTENAEDRNRVEANVKAAKEFKEDLDGNME
;
A
#
# COMPACT_ATOMS: atom_id res chain seq x y z
N MET A 1 -16.99 10.30 6.43
CA MET A 1 -15.59 9.82 6.34
C MET A 1 -15.08 10.27 4.98
N MET A 2 -13.97 11.02 4.93
CA MET A 2 -13.41 11.47 3.65
C MET A 2 -12.74 10.27 2.97
N GLU A 3 -13.13 9.94 1.74
CA GLU A 3 -12.50 8.82 1.01
C GLU A 3 -11.21 9.31 0.37
N LEU A 4 -10.12 8.55 0.57
CA LEU A 4 -8.81 8.85 0.01
C LEU A 4 -8.59 8.03 -1.26
N THR A 5 -7.83 8.60 -2.19
CA THR A 5 -7.49 7.95 -3.46
C THR A 5 -5.99 7.86 -3.63
N LYS A 6 -5.51 6.69 -4.03
CA LYS A 6 -4.13 6.48 -4.43
C LYS A 6 -4.04 6.62 -5.94
N ILE A 7 -3.17 7.53 -6.39
CA ILE A 7 -2.81 7.73 -7.79
C ILE A 7 -1.42 7.12 -7.98
N THR A 8 -1.29 6.15 -8.88
CA THR A 8 0.00 5.59 -9.28
C THR A 8 0.37 6.14 -10.64
N LEU A 9 1.59 6.66 -10.78
CA LEU A 9 2.12 7.13 -12.05
C LEU A 9 2.85 6.03 -12.82
N THR A 10 3.06 6.21 -14.12
CA THR A 10 3.86 5.31 -14.96
C THR A 10 5.31 5.21 -14.53
N SER A 11 5.83 6.18 -13.76
CA SER A 11 7.15 6.11 -13.12
C SER A 11 7.21 5.17 -11.90
N GLY A 12 6.06 4.67 -11.44
CA GLY A 12 5.93 3.93 -10.19
C GLY A 12 5.72 4.80 -8.94
N ALA A 13 5.82 6.12 -9.05
CA ALA A 13 5.52 7.03 -7.94
C ALA A 13 4.04 6.98 -7.56
N THR A 14 3.74 7.02 -6.26
CA THR A 14 2.38 6.95 -5.73
C THR A 14 2.05 8.15 -4.85
N TYR A 15 0.86 8.72 -5.02
CA TYR A 15 0.37 9.83 -4.22
C TYR A 15 -1.00 9.52 -3.64
N ILE A 16 -1.21 9.89 -2.38
CA ILE A 16 -2.51 9.79 -1.71
C ILE A 16 -3.15 11.17 -1.71
N VAL A 17 -4.28 11.29 -2.38
CA VAL A 17 -5.03 12.54 -2.55
C VAL A 17 -6.33 12.51 -1.73
N ASN A 18 -6.71 13.67 -1.21
CA ASN A 18 -7.94 13.88 -0.47
C ASN A 18 -9.12 14.16 -1.41
N HIS A 19 -9.36 13.23 -2.34
CA HIS A 19 -10.41 13.26 -3.35
C HIS A 19 -10.95 11.84 -3.51
N THR A 20 -12.23 11.68 -3.86
CA THR A 20 -12.77 10.34 -4.11
C THR A 20 -12.25 9.77 -5.42
N PRO A 21 -12.22 8.44 -5.62
CA PRO A 21 -11.73 7.84 -6.86
C PRO A 21 -12.50 8.31 -8.09
N GLU A 22 -13.82 8.51 -7.94
CA GLU A 22 -14.70 9.03 -8.99
C GLU A 22 -14.34 10.48 -9.33
N ASP A 23 -14.14 11.35 -8.34
CA ASP A 23 -13.73 12.73 -8.58
C ASP A 23 -12.38 12.81 -9.32
N VAL A 24 -11.41 11.98 -8.91
CA VAL A 24 -10.12 11.89 -9.58
C VAL A 24 -10.30 11.42 -11.02
N TYR A 25 -11.08 10.35 -11.25
CA TYR A 25 -11.34 9.81 -12.58
C TYR A 25 -11.97 10.88 -13.49
N GLN A 26 -13.11 11.45 -13.08
CA GLN A 26 -13.80 12.49 -13.85
C GLN A 26 -12.89 13.67 -14.18
N ARG A 27 -12.05 14.08 -13.23
CA ARG A 27 -11.13 15.20 -13.42
C ARG A 27 -10.10 14.92 -14.51
N VAL A 28 -9.61 13.69 -14.60
CA VAL A 28 -8.54 13.31 -15.54
C VAL A 28 -9.05 12.73 -16.86
N THR A 29 -10.32 12.31 -16.95
CA THR A 29 -10.90 11.66 -18.13
C THR A 29 -11.84 12.53 -18.98
N HIS A 30 -11.79 13.86 -18.89
CA HIS A 30 -12.67 14.75 -19.66
C HIS A 30 -12.77 14.35 -21.15
N SER A 31 -13.98 13.95 -21.52
CA SER A 31 -14.39 13.26 -22.76
C SER A 31 -14.62 14.19 -23.96
N ASP A 32 -14.22 15.45 -23.86
CA ASP A 32 -14.66 16.54 -24.74
C ASP A 32 -13.94 16.56 -26.11
N GLY A 33 -13.00 15.62 -26.34
CA GLY A 33 -12.24 15.51 -27.60
C GLY A 33 -11.36 16.73 -27.91
N LYS A 34 -11.18 17.65 -26.96
CA LYS A 34 -10.33 18.84 -27.11
C LYS A 34 -9.20 18.81 -26.08
N PRO A 35 -7.94 19.01 -26.47
CA PRO A 35 -6.84 19.12 -25.52
C PRO A 35 -7.00 20.48 -24.85
N LYS A 36 -7.29 20.52 -23.55
CA LYS A 36 -7.24 21.81 -22.85
C LYS A 36 -6.37 21.83 -21.60
N ASN A 37 -6.20 20.71 -20.90
CA ASN A 37 -5.08 20.58 -19.97
C ASN A 37 -4.96 19.14 -19.51
N HIS A 38 -3.77 18.56 -19.65
CA HIS A 38 -3.48 17.27 -19.01
C HIS A 38 -2.99 17.45 -17.58
N ILE A 39 -2.71 18.69 -17.14
CA ILE A 39 -2.18 18.97 -15.81
C ILE A 39 -3.33 19.37 -14.88
N HIS A 40 -3.50 18.63 -13.79
CA HIS A 40 -4.56 18.83 -12.81
C HIS A 40 -3.99 19.01 -11.40
N LEU A 41 -4.54 19.96 -10.65
CA LEU A 41 -4.17 20.23 -9.26
C LEU A 41 -4.91 19.28 -8.32
N PHE A 42 -4.20 18.53 -7.48
CA PHE A 42 -4.75 17.69 -6.43
C PHE A 42 -4.29 18.16 -5.06
N THR A 43 -5.13 17.92 -4.05
CA THR A 43 -4.79 18.11 -2.64
C THR A 43 -4.38 16.75 -2.07
N LEU A 44 -3.17 16.65 -1.55
CA LEU A 44 -2.66 15.46 -0.88
C LEU A 44 -3.35 15.26 0.49
N GLU A 45 -3.21 14.07 1.06
CA GLU A 45 -3.73 13.76 2.41
C GLU A 45 -3.25 14.75 3.48
N ASN A 46 -2.00 15.22 3.37
CA ASN A 46 -1.41 16.18 4.30
C ASN A 46 -1.87 17.65 4.08
N GLY A 47 -2.81 17.89 3.16
CA GLY A 47 -3.30 19.22 2.80
C GLY A 47 -2.42 20.00 1.83
N SER A 48 -1.25 19.48 1.43
CA SER A 48 -0.41 20.11 0.42
C SER A 48 -1.01 19.97 -0.97
N GLU A 49 -0.68 20.89 -1.86
CA GLU A 49 -1.13 20.86 -3.25
C GLU A 49 -0.07 20.28 -4.19
N MET A 50 -0.51 19.56 -5.24
CA MET A 50 0.35 18.95 -6.24
C MET A 50 -0.29 18.98 -7.62
N TYR A 51 0.50 19.27 -8.65
CA TYR A 51 0.06 19.14 -10.04
C TYR A 51 0.46 17.77 -10.61
N ILE A 52 -0.50 17.05 -11.19
CA ILE A 52 -0.29 15.75 -11.83
C ILE A 52 -0.72 15.83 -13.29
N ASN A 53 0.13 15.33 -14.19
CA ASN A 53 -0.21 15.15 -15.60
C ASN A 53 -0.96 13.81 -15.80
N ALA A 54 -2.22 13.89 -16.23
CA ALA A 54 -3.13 12.77 -16.49
C ALA A 54 -2.55 11.72 -17.45
N THR A 55 -1.72 12.12 -18.42
CA THR A 55 -1.08 11.21 -19.37
C THR A 55 -0.16 10.20 -18.68
N TYR A 56 0.36 10.52 -17.50
CA TYR A 56 1.24 9.64 -16.73
C TYR A 56 0.54 8.88 -15.62
N ILE A 57 -0.79 8.97 -15.51
CA ILE A 57 -1.53 8.18 -14.52
C ILE A 57 -1.66 6.75 -15.03
N LEU A 58 -1.16 5.81 -14.23
CA LEU A 58 -1.25 4.37 -14.49
C LEU A 58 -2.48 3.75 -13.82
N SER A 59 -2.77 4.12 -12.56
CA SER A 59 -3.93 3.62 -11.84
C SER A 59 -4.50 4.63 -10.83
N ILE A 60 -5.81 4.50 -10.58
CA ILE A 60 -6.58 5.24 -9.58
C ILE A 60 -7.25 4.19 -8.69
N GLU A 61 -6.90 4.16 -7.41
CA GLU A 61 -7.34 3.14 -6.47
C GLU A 61 -7.97 3.77 -5.23
N LYS A 62 -9.09 3.21 -4.76
CA LYS A 62 -9.65 3.57 -3.45
C LYS A 62 -8.70 3.11 -2.35
N VAL A 63 -8.28 4.03 -1.49
CA VAL A 63 -7.59 3.65 -0.25
C VAL A 63 -8.66 3.15 0.71
N ARG A 64 -8.61 1.86 1.06
CA ARG A 64 -9.43 1.34 2.16
C ARG A 64 -8.94 2.04 3.41
N SER A 65 -9.81 2.82 4.07
CA SER A 65 -9.57 3.41 5.38
C SER A 65 -9.07 2.32 6.33
N HIS A 66 -7.76 2.15 6.42
CA HIS A 66 -7.15 1.52 7.56
C HIS A 66 -7.05 2.62 8.59
N ASN A 67 -7.46 2.30 9.81
CA ASN A 67 -7.24 3.16 10.95
C ASN A 67 -5.82 3.74 10.89
N ARG A 68 -5.72 5.00 11.27
CA ARG A 68 -4.47 5.72 11.44
C ARG A 68 -3.73 5.17 12.68
N GLU A 69 -3.24 3.95 12.55
CA GLU A 69 -2.32 3.17 13.39
C GLU A 69 -1.76 2.15 12.36
N GLU A 70 -0.50 2.14 11.94
CA GLU A 70 0.73 2.27 12.71
C GLU A 70 1.83 2.83 11.81
N THR A 71 2.61 3.74 12.38
CA THR A 71 3.99 3.93 11.97
C THR A 71 4.78 2.76 12.55
N ILE A 72 5.40 1.97 11.68
CA ILE A 72 6.74 1.37 11.85
C ILE A 72 7.10 0.84 13.27
N ARG A 73 7.12 -0.51 13.37
CA ARG A 73 7.93 -1.39 14.27
C ARG A 73 7.46 -1.61 15.71
N ASP A 74 7.52 -2.91 16.07
CA ASP A 74 7.76 -3.51 17.39
C ASP A 74 7.04 -2.86 18.58
N ASP A 75 6.04 -3.51 19.17
CA ASP A 75 6.24 -4.58 20.17
C ASP A 75 4.90 -4.96 20.84
N MET A 76 4.78 -6.24 21.18
CA MET A 76 3.83 -6.86 22.13
C MET A 76 2.31 -6.79 21.88
N THR A 77 1.81 -7.69 21.04
CA THR A 77 0.70 -8.55 21.49
C THR A 77 1.15 -10.00 21.46
N GLU A 78 1.68 -10.46 22.59
CA GLU A 78 1.87 -11.89 22.89
C GLU A 78 0.51 -12.58 22.89
N ASN A 79 0.02 -12.93 21.71
CA ASN A 79 -1.02 -13.93 21.56
C ASN A 79 -0.35 -15.30 21.73
N ALA A 80 -0.86 -16.10 22.67
CA ALA A 80 -0.35 -17.44 22.98
C ALA A 80 -0.16 -18.37 21.75
N GLU A 81 -0.82 -18.05 20.63
CA GLU A 81 -0.66 -18.70 19.33
C GLU A 81 0.75 -18.54 18.75
N ASP A 82 1.43 -17.42 18.99
CA ASP A 82 2.75 -17.16 18.41
C ASP A 82 3.87 -17.91 19.14
N ARG A 83 3.74 -18.12 20.45
CA ARG A 83 4.66 -18.98 21.22
C ARG A 83 4.61 -20.43 20.75
N ASN A 84 3.40 -20.96 20.49
CA ASN A 84 3.24 -22.31 19.96
C ASN A 84 3.85 -22.45 18.56
N ARG A 85 3.75 -21.41 17.72
CA ARG A 85 4.35 -21.40 16.38
C ARG A 85 5.88 -21.36 16.42
N VAL A 86 6.46 -20.55 17.31
CA VAL A 86 7.92 -20.47 17.50
C VAL A 86 8.47 -21.80 18.03
N GLU A 87 7.83 -22.41 19.03
CA GLU A 87 8.27 -23.70 19.58
C GLU A 87 8.20 -24.82 18.53
N ALA A 88 7.13 -24.87 17.73
CA ALA A 88 7.00 -25.84 16.64
C ALA A 88 8.12 -25.69 15.61
N ASN A 89 8.45 -24.45 15.21
CA ASN A 89 9.52 -24.18 14.24
C ASN A 89 10.91 -24.52 14.80
N VAL A 90 11.18 -24.22 16.07
CA VAL A 90 12.45 -24.56 16.72
C VAL A 90 12.61 -26.07 16.87
N LYS A 91 11.53 -26.80 17.19
CA LYS A 91 11.54 -28.27 17.25
C LYS A 91 11.79 -28.88 15.88
N ALA A 92 11.10 -28.41 14.83
CA ALA A 92 11.31 -28.87 13.47
C ALA A 92 12.74 -28.61 12.97
N ALA A 93 13.33 -27.46 13.31
CA ALA A 93 14.71 -27.16 12.94
C ALA A 93 15.75 -28.05 13.67
N LYS A 94 15.49 -28.41 14.93
CA LYS A 94 16.33 -29.36 15.67
C LYS A 94 16.22 -30.77 15.09
N GLU A 95 15.00 -31.24 14.83
CA GLU A 95 14.77 -32.56 14.23
C GLU A 95 15.40 -32.65 12.84
N PHE A 96 15.29 -31.61 12.01
CA PHE A 96 15.95 -31.55 10.70
C PHE A 96 17.48 -31.60 10.81
N LYS A 97 18.05 -30.96 11.83
CA LYS A 97 19.50 -31.00 12.08
C LYS A 97 19.94 -32.37 12.59
N GLU A 98 19.20 -32.97 13.50
CA GLU A 98 19.46 -34.33 14.00
C GLU A 98 19.36 -35.38 12.87
N ASP A 99 18.41 -35.24 11.94
CA ASP A 99 18.31 -36.08 10.74
C ASP A 99 19.49 -35.89 9.77
N LEU A 100 20.06 -34.70 9.72
CA LEU A 100 21.26 -34.40 8.92
C LEU A 100 22.54 -34.94 9.57
N ASP A 101 22.66 -34.81 10.89
CA ASP A 101 23.82 -35.30 11.66
C ASP A 101 23.77 -36.83 11.84
N GLY A 102 22.57 -37.44 11.85
CA GLY A 102 22.34 -38.88 12.02
C GLY A 102 22.35 -39.71 10.72
N ASN A 103 22.26 -39.09 9.55
CA ASN A 103 22.40 -39.75 8.23
C ASN A 103 23.79 -39.53 7.59
N MET A 104 24.77 -39.06 8.37
CA MET A 104 26.16 -38.87 7.93
C MET A 104 27.12 -39.90 8.57
N GLU A 105 26.61 -41.11 8.84
CA GLU A 105 27.40 -42.35 9.03
C GLU A 105 27.14 -43.35 7.89
#